data_AF-A0A350CYM7-F1
#
_entry.id   AF-A0A350CYM7-F1
#
_cell.length_a   1.000
_cell.length_b   1.000
_cell.length_c   1.000
_cell.angle_alpha   90.00
_cell.angle_beta   90.00
_cell.angle_gamma   90.00
#
_symmetry.space_group_name_H-M   'P 1'
#
loop_
_entity.id
_entity.type
_entity.pdbx_description
1 polymer ?
#
loop_
_entity_poly.entity_id
_entity_poly.type
_entity_poly.pdbx_seq_one_letter_code
_entity_poly.pdbx_strand_id
1 'polypeptide(L)'
;TGAKENGGDLGWNRPAVFVKPFADAVKNMKKGEISKAPVKTEFGWHIIKVNDIKEVPFPSYDSVKDQIREGLELKKQQNFLNELMKTNKIEYAK
;
A
#
# COMPACT_ATOMS: atom_id res chain seq x y z
N THR A 1 -15.98 -1.09 11.76
CA THR A 1 -16.67 0.22 11.77
C THR A 1 -16.51 0.83 10.40
N GLY A 2 -17.43 0.50 9.51
CA GLY A 2 -17.37 0.90 8.10
C GLY A 2 -17.92 2.31 7.91
N ALA A 3 -17.48 2.98 6.84
CA ALA A 3 -17.90 4.32 6.42
C ALA A 3 -19.42 4.56 6.27
N LYS A 4 -20.26 3.57 6.61
CA LYS A 4 -21.72 3.61 6.59
C LYS A 4 -22.29 4.77 7.43
N GLU A 5 -21.69 5.11 8.57
CA GLU A 5 -22.17 6.20 9.43
C GLU A 5 -21.91 7.60 8.85
N ASN A 6 -20.89 7.74 7.98
CA ASN A 6 -20.55 9.00 7.30
C ASN A 6 -20.99 8.99 5.82
N GLY A 7 -22.04 8.25 5.46
CA GLY A 7 -22.55 8.24 4.08
C GLY A 7 -21.60 7.62 3.05
N GLY A 8 -20.66 6.78 3.48
CA GLY A 8 -19.65 6.17 2.62
C GLY A 8 -18.37 7.00 2.46
N ASP A 9 -18.19 8.09 3.22
CA ASP A 9 -16.96 8.88 3.14
C ASP A 9 -15.77 8.12 3.73
N LEU A 10 -14.74 7.95 2.89
CA LEU A 10 -13.48 7.31 3.24
C LEU A 10 -12.40 8.33 3.59
N GLY A 11 -12.68 9.63 3.50
CA GLY A 11 -11.72 10.69 3.77
C GLY A 11 -10.51 10.68 2.83
N TRP A 12 -9.49 11.45 3.20
CA TRP A 12 -8.23 11.52 2.46
C TRP A 12 -7.36 10.29 2.76
N ASN A 13 -7.34 9.35 1.82
CA ASN A 13 -6.56 8.13 1.93
C ASN A 13 -5.76 7.84 0.66
N ARG A 14 -4.61 7.18 0.83
CA ARG A 14 -3.77 6.76 -0.30
C ARG A 14 -4.37 5.50 -0.91
N PRO A 15 -4.40 5.34 -2.26
CA PRO A 15 -4.92 4.12 -2.89
C PRO A 15 -4.31 2.83 -2.33
N ALA A 16 -3.04 2.88 -1.91
CA ALA A 16 -2.30 1.74 -1.35
C ALA A 16 -2.85 1.19 -0.02
N VAL A 17 -3.70 1.92 0.70
CA VAL A 17 -4.33 1.42 1.94
C VAL A 17 -5.54 0.53 1.66
N PHE A 18 -6.08 0.59 0.45
CA PHE A 18 -7.22 -0.21 0.04
C PHE A 18 -6.79 -1.53 -0.59
N VAL A 19 -7.72 -2.49 -0.62
CA VAL A 19 -7.52 -3.75 -1.34
C VAL A 19 -7.24 -3.48 -2.81
N LYS A 20 -6.37 -4.30 -3.42
CA LYS A 20 -5.93 -4.17 -4.81
C LYS A 20 -7.05 -3.79 -5.81
N PRO A 21 -8.21 -4.49 -5.87
CA PRO A 21 -9.27 -4.12 -6.82
C PRO A 21 -9.86 -2.72 -6.59
N PHE A 22 -9.94 -2.27 -5.34
CA PHE A 22 -10.40 -0.91 -5.02
C PHE A 22 -9.34 0.13 -5.39
N ALA A 23 -8.08 -0.12 -5.02
CA ALA A 23 -6.95 0.75 -5.33
C ALA A 23 -6.80 0.96 -6.84
N ASP A 24 -6.88 -0.12 -7.62
CA ASP A 24 -6.78 -0.09 -9.08
C ASP A 24 -7.95 0.67 -9.71
N ALA A 25 -9.16 0.54 -9.18
CA ALA A 25 -10.31 1.32 -9.63
C ALA A 25 -10.12 2.82 -9.39
N VAL A 26 -9.75 3.22 -8.16
CA VAL A 26 -9.50 4.64 -7.81
C VAL A 26 -8.37 5.23 -8.65
N LYS A 27 -7.30 4.47 -8.90
CA LYS A 27 -6.13 4.93 -9.67
C LYS A 27 -6.47 5.22 -11.14
N ASN A 28 -7.43 4.50 -11.71
CA ASN A 28 -7.87 4.69 -13.09
C ASN A 28 -8.96 5.77 -13.24
N MET A 29 -9.49 6.28 -12.13
CA MET A 29 -10.57 7.27 -12.11
C MET A 29 -10.01 8.68 -11.96
N LYS A 30 -10.72 9.67 -12.53
CA LYS A 30 -10.38 11.08 -12.37
C LYS A 30 -11.14 11.71 -11.19
N LYS A 31 -10.65 12.87 -10.75
CA LYS A 31 -11.37 13.73 -9.79
C LYS A 31 -12.81 13.97 -10.27
N GLY A 32 -13.78 13.72 -9.39
CA GLY A 32 -15.21 13.86 -9.65
C GLY A 32 -15.87 12.65 -10.31
N GLU A 33 -15.10 11.64 -10.74
CA GLU A 33 -15.64 10.49 -11.46
C GLU A 33 -16.24 9.44 -10.50
N ILE A 34 -17.28 8.75 -10.98
CA ILE A 34 -17.91 7.59 -10.33
C ILE A 34 -17.54 6.34 -11.12
N SER A 35 -17.30 5.22 -10.42
CA SER A 35 -16.95 3.95 -11.04
C SER A 35 -18.05 3.50 -12.01
N LYS A 36 -17.71 3.32 -13.29
CA LYS A 36 -18.67 2.90 -14.34
C LYS A 36 -19.26 1.52 -14.11
N ALA A 37 -18.53 0.66 -13.40
CA ALA A 37 -18.96 -0.67 -13.03
C ALA A 37 -18.74 -0.90 -11.52
N PRO A 38 -19.56 -1.75 -10.88
CA PRO A 38 -19.34 -2.17 -9.50
C PRO A 38 -17.98 -2.87 -9.34
N VAL A 39 -17.23 -2.49 -8.31
CA VAL A 39 -15.92 -3.08 -7.99
C VAL A 39 -16.12 -4.23 -7.01
N LYS A 40 -15.73 -5.44 -7.42
CA LYS A 40 -15.78 -6.62 -6.55
C LYS A 40 -14.54 -6.66 -5.65
N THR A 41 -14.78 -6.80 -4.36
CA THR A 41 -13.76 -7.00 -3.33
C THR A 41 -14.14 -8.19 -2.45
N GLU A 42 -13.27 -8.58 -1.53
CA GLU A 42 -13.57 -9.62 -0.53
C GLU A 42 -14.75 -9.24 0.39
N PHE A 43 -15.06 -7.95 0.49
CA PHE A 43 -16.18 -7.42 1.27
C PHE A 43 -17.48 -7.28 0.46
N GLY A 44 -17.49 -7.74 -0.80
CA GLY A 44 -18.63 -7.62 -1.72
C GLY A 44 -18.43 -6.56 -2.80
N TRP A 45 -19.53 -5.97 -3.26
CA TRP A 45 -19.56 -5.03 -4.38
C TRP A 45 -19.59 -3.58 -3.91
N HIS A 46 -18.74 -2.74 -4.52
CA HIS A 46 -18.55 -1.35 -4.14
C HIS A 46 -18.77 -0.43 -5.34
N ILE A 47 -19.46 0.69 -5.14
CA ILE A 47 -19.52 1.80 -6.10
C ILE A 47 -18.65 2.91 -5.51
N ILE A 48 -17.70 3.40 -6.30
CA ILE A 48 -16.66 4.32 -5.84
C ILE A 48 -16.90 5.69 -6.48
N LYS A 49 -16.78 6.76 -5.70
CA LYS A 49 -16.73 8.13 -6.21
C LYS A 49 -15.45 8.80 -5.73
N VAL A 50 -14.64 9.30 -6.66
CA VAL A 50 -13.42 10.04 -6.32
C VAL A 50 -13.78 11.51 -6.15
N ASN A 51 -13.88 11.98 -4.91
CA ASN A 51 -14.21 13.38 -4.64
C ASN A 51 -13.07 14.32 -5.04
N ASP A 52 -11.82 13.96 -4.70
CA ASP A 52 -10.65 14.76 -5.01
C ASP A 52 -9.37 13.90 -5.04
N ILE A 53 -8.35 14.36 -5.76
CA ILE A 53 -7.05 13.71 -5.89
C ILE A 53 -5.99 14.74 -5.49
N LYS A 54 -5.25 14.44 -4.42
CA LYS A 54 -4.11 15.24 -3.98
C LYS A 54 -2.82 14.59 -4.42
N GLU A 55 -2.11 15.26 -5.31
CA GLU A 55 -0.73 14.88 -5.63
C GLU A 55 0.14 15.25 -4.43
N VAL A 56 0.64 14.23 -3.74
CA VAL A 56 1.66 14.42 -2.72
C VAL A 56 3.00 14.28 -3.44
N PRO A 57 3.78 15.37 -3.57
CA PRO A 57 5.08 15.27 -4.19
C PRO A 57 5.92 14.27 -3.41
N PHE A 58 6.55 13.33 -4.11
CA PHE A 58 7.55 12.49 -3.48
C PHE A 58 8.69 13.39 -3.00
N PRO A 59 9.20 13.20 -1.78
CA PRO A 59 10.37 13.93 -1.32
C PRO A 59 11.53 13.71 -2.30
N SER A 60 12.33 14.75 -2.52
CA SER A 60 13.47 14.68 -3.45
C SER A 60 14.44 13.57 -3.03
N TYR A 61 15.15 12.99 -4.00
CA TYR A 61 16.14 11.93 -3.72
C TYR A 61 17.14 12.36 -2.64
N ASP A 62 17.64 13.59 -2.69
CA ASP A 62 18.58 14.11 -1.70
C ASP A 62 18.00 14.12 -0.27
N SER A 63 16.70 14.36 -0.11
CA SER A 63 16.04 14.36 1.20
C SER A 63 15.83 12.96 1.78
N VAL A 64 15.82 11.92 0.94
CA VAL A 64 15.57 10.53 1.36
C VAL A 64 16.76 9.60 1.20
N LYS A 65 17.87 10.08 0.61
CA LYS A 65 19.05 9.27 0.29
C LYS A 65 19.61 8.55 1.51
N ASP A 66 19.72 9.27 2.62
CA ASP A 66 20.28 8.70 3.86
C ASP A 66 19.33 7.65 4.46
N GLN A 67 18.03 7.93 4.50
CA GLN A 67 17.01 6.97 4.93
C GLN A 67 16.96 5.71 4.04
N ILE A 68 17.13 5.87 2.72
CA ILE A 68 17.18 4.75 1.77
C ILE A 68 18.45 3.93 1.99
N ARG A 69 19.61 4.58 2.20
CA ARG A 69 20.89 3.89 2.43
C ARG A 69 20.81 3.02 3.68
N GLU A 70 20.38 3.59 4.80
CA GLU A 70 20.22 2.86 6.07
C GLU A 70 19.25 1.68 5.91
N GLY A 71 18.11 1.90 5.25
CA GLY A 71 17.15 0.83 4.98
C GLY A 71 17.72 -0.30 4.11
N LEU A 72 18.54 0.02 3.11
CA LEU A 72 19.20 -0.97 2.26
C LEU A 72 20.30 -1.74 2.99
N GLU A 73 21.05 -1.09 3.87
CA GLU A 73 22.07 -1.73 4.71
C GLU A 73 21.43 -2.74 5.66
N LEU A 74 20.36 -2.36 6.35
CA LEU A 74 19.58 -3.26 7.21
C LEU A 74 19.03 -4.46 6.42
N LYS A 75 18.50 -4.22 5.22
CA LYS A 75 17.97 -5.29 4.36
C LYS A 75 19.08 -6.24 3.88
N LYS A 76 20.26 -5.70 3.54
CA LYS A 76 21.43 -6.53 3.18
C LYS A 76 21.89 -7.38 4.36
N GLN A 77 21.96 -6.81 5.56
CA GLN A 77 22.31 -7.55 6.77
C GLN A 77 21.31 -8.68 7.06
N GLN A 78 20.00 -8.38 6.99
CA GLN A 78 18.96 -9.41 7.16
C GLN A 78 19.07 -10.52 6.10
N ASN A 79 19.29 -10.15 4.84
CA ASN A 79 19.45 -11.14 3.77
C ASN A 79 20.69 -12.01 3.98
N PHE A 80 21.82 -11.41 4.38
CA PHE A 80 23.05 -12.13 4.68
C PHE A 80 22.89 -13.08 5.88
N LEU A 81 22.24 -12.62 6.95
CA LEU A 81 21.91 -13.48 8.10
C LEU A 81 20.98 -14.63 7.69
N ASN A 82 19.93 -14.35 6.91
CA ASN A 82 19.03 -15.37 6.39
C ASN A 82 19.75 -16.38 5.49
N GLU A 83 20.74 -15.93 4.71
CA GLU A 83 21.58 -16.79 3.89
C GLU A 83 22.45 -17.69 4.77
N LEU A 84 23.18 -17.12 5.75
CA LEU A 84 23.98 -17.88 6.71
C LEU A 84 23.15 -18.90 7.51
N MET A 85 21.94 -18.53 7.93
CA MET A 85 21.01 -19.44 8.61
C MET A 85 20.49 -20.55 7.70
N LYS A 86 20.44 -20.33 6.38
CA LYS A 86 20.08 -21.39 5.41
C LYS A 86 21.27 -22.28 5.06
N THR A 87 22.47 -21.71 4.99
CA THR A 87 23.68 -22.47 4.63
C THR A 87 24.13 -23.38 5.77
N ASN A 88 24.00 -22.91 7.02
CA ASN A 88 24.23 -23.75 8.18
C ASN A 88 22.91 -24.41 8.60
N LYS A 89 22.82 -25.73 8.48
CA LYS A 89 21.72 -26.52 9.08
C LYS A 89 21.65 -26.20 10.57
N ILE A 90 20.73 -25.33 10.98
CA ILE A 90 20.43 -25.13 12.38
C ILE A 90 19.59 -26.34 12.82
N GLU A 91 20.26 -27.39 13.29
CA GLU A 91 19.61 -28.44 14.06
C GLU A 91 19.11 -27.80 15.37
N TYR A 92 17.79 -27.70 15.50
CA TYR A 92 17.18 -27.57 16.82
C TYR A 92 17.39 -28.93 17.52
N ALA A 93 18.45 -29.02 18.33
CA ALA A 93 18.63 -30.14 19.25
C ALA A 93 17.41 -30.14 20.20
N LYS A 94 16.60 -31.19 20.10
CA LYS A 94 15.47 -31.46 20.98
C LYS A 94 15.92 -32.39 22.10
#